data_AF-A0A528DXE9-F1
#
_entry.id   AF-A0A528DXE9-F1
#
_cell.length_a   1.000
_cell.length_b   1.000
_cell.length_c   1.000
_cell.angle_alpha   90.00
_cell.angle_beta   90.00
_cell.angle_gamma   90.00
#
_symmetry.space_group_name_H-M   'P 1'
#
loop_
_entity.id
_entity.type
_entity.pdbx_description
1 polymer ?
#
loop_
_entity_poly.entity_id
_entity_poly.type
_entity_poly.pdbx_seq_one_letter_code
_entity_poly.pdbx_strand_id
1 'polypeptide(L)'
;MTIKEFVPPTLIAELAGISRQAVWKACQRGNWRGHSLDVRVVRDKGGNAGKQYLVNSTSLPLELQLRLKPIEMPVQNRPKPIARRGRRDRADKGKKRVVISRQWDALVPFDPITKARIAEDLKQEIQGLLAAGAAWGHVKILARNFLIETTRSWGFRPSDPASFEKACSIPWTLVSEELQYRKVHQFRTNRKAYEDSRPRGRRSTDGMRPMELVVGDVYPIDIHLTRADGSTCTAKLIGFLDWATGRVWCDLIAFDTRGGVNNRDVIEVFAAMVEHPAFGLPEALYIDNGKEYGFATYLDDAMTLAVPGFHGPGRSMRVIKALPYNAPAKPIERWFGDFESRYLSTLPGWIAGNRMNKRQEAIGRTVAPYGTFEDFVPAFFGLLKAYHSVPTGKQSGLKGLSPNTTFQQHVAAGWSAITMNRDEVRAAVARRVERTVIQGAFQIRGRRWSCEELWQYTHDKVLVCEPVYHAPAELLVLDMKGNRLGIATPDVALHPLDHRGAQSTAARAKAHRDAIAEMVSSIPQIDVAARLIALGQAQSDVIPYEPAGKVSFDPSQRPARIVMPKKPLISEERRREQDARIAAQMDLVKKIVG
;
A
#
# COMPACT_ATOMS: atom_id res chain seq x y z
N MET A 1 -6.55 -53.20 8.89
CA MET A 1 -5.18 -53.74 9.06
C MET A 1 -5.01 -54.12 10.50
N THR A 2 -4.82 -55.41 10.79
CA THR A 2 -4.64 -55.90 12.16
C THR A 2 -3.36 -55.31 12.74
N ILE A 3 -3.48 -54.57 13.85
CA ILE A 3 -2.39 -53.96 14.64
C ILE A 3 -1.35 -55.00 15.13
N LYS A 4 -1.60 -56.29 14.89
CA LYS A 4 -0.86 -57.45 15.38
C LYS A 4 0.61 -57.55 14.97
N GLU A 5 1.06 -56.85 13.93
CA GLU A 5 2.47 -56.90 13.48
C GLU A 5 3.15 -55.53 13.38
N PHE A 6 2.39 -54.45 13.14
CA PHE A 6 2.95 -53.15 12.80
C PHE A 6 2.47 -52.06 13.75
N VAL A 7 3.43 -51.45 14.47
CA VAL A 7 3.21 -50.51 15.57
C VAL A 7 3.44 -49.07 15.09
N PRO A 8 2.56 -48.11 15.42
CA PRO A 8 2.75 -46.72 15.03
C PRO A 8 3.84 -46.01 15.88
N PRO A 9 4.58 -45.05 15.30
CA PRO A 9 5.63 -44.28 16.00
C PRO A 9 5.15 -43.53 17.24
N THR A 10 3.86 -43.19 17.33
CA THR A 10 3.26 -42.57 18.50
C THR A 10 3.28 -43.49 19.71
N LEU A 11 2.87 -44.76 19.52
CA LEU A 11 2.86 -45.75 20.59
C LEU A 11 4.29 -46.11 21.01
N ILE A 12 5.22 -46.20 20.05
CA ILE A 12 6.64 -46.43 20.35
C ILE A 12 7.23 -45.27 21.17
N ALA A 13 6.88 -44.03 20.84
CA ALA A 13 7.33 -42.84 21.56
C ALA A 13 6.83 -42.83 23.02
N GLU A 14 5.57 -43.21 23.23
CA GLU A 14 4.99 -43.37 24.57
C GLU A 14 5.68 -44.48 25.37
N LEU A 15 5.86 -45.66 24.77
CA LEU A 15 6.48 -46.82 25.43
C LEU A 15 7.95 -46.60 25.80
N ALA A 16 8.66 -45.81 24.99
CA ALA A 16 10.06 -45.45 25.23
C ALA A 16 10.22 -44.15 26.03
N GLY A 17 9.14 -43.41 26.31
CA GLY A 17 9.19 -42.15 27.06
C GLY A 17 9.98 -41.03 26.36
N ILE A 18 9.98 -41.01 25.03
CA ILE A 18 10.75 -40.07 24.21
C ILE A 18 9.84 -39.30 23.25
N SER A 19 10.35 -38.22 22.65
CA SER A 19 9.56 -37.43 21.73
C SER A 19 9.24 -38.19 20.43
N ARG A 20 8.03 -37.97 19.90
CA ARG A 20 7.58 -38.55 18.62
C ARG A 20 8.55 -38.25 17.47
N GLN A 21 9.19 -37.08 17.49
CA GLN A 21 10.15 -36.67 16.48
C GLN A 21 11.46 -37.48 16.53
N ALA A 22 11.87 -37.94 17.72
CA ALA A 22 13.04 -38.81 17.87
C ALA A 22 12.80 -40.20 17.27
N VAL A 23 11.62 -40.79 17.51
CA VAL A 23 11.21 -42.06 16.91
C VAL A 23 11.06 -41.94 15.40
N TRP A 24 10.51 -40.82 14.92
CA TRP A 24 10.38 -40.58 13.48
C TRP A 24 11.73 -40.52 12.77
N LYS A 25 12.73 -39.84 13.34
CA LYS A 25 14.10 -39.84 12.82
C LYS A 25 14.73 -41.24 12.82
N ALA A 26 14.44 -42.06 13.84
CA ALA A 26 14.91 -43.45 13.91
C ALA A 26 14.26 -44.32 12.82
N CYS A 27 12.96 -44.13 12.55
CA CYS A 27 12.25 -44.81 11.46
C CYS A 27 12.83 -44.45 10.08
N GLN A 28 13.21 -43.19 9.85
CA GLN A 28 13.86 -42.77 8.61
C GLN A 28 15.25 -43.37 8.42
N ARG A 29 15.97 -43.60 9.53
CA ARG A 29 17.32 -44.19 9.52
C ARG A 29 17.30 -45.72 9.46
N GLY A 30 16.14 -46.35 9.64
CA GLY A 30 16.01 -47.82 9.69
C GLY A 30 16.77 -48.46 10.86
N ASN A 31 17.15 -47.69 11.87
CA ASN A 31 17.89 -48.17 13.03
C ASN A 31 17.53 -47.36 14.27
N TRP A 32 17.43 -48.04 15.40
CA TRP A 32 17.26 -47.42 16.70
C TRP A 32 18.05 -48.14 17.79
N ARG A 33 18.93 -47.39 18.46
CA ARG A 33 19.79 -47.88 19.55
C ARG A 33 20.60 -49.13 19.16
N GLY A 34 21.06 -49.23 17.91
CA GLY A 34 21.84 -50.36 17.41
C GLY A 34 21.00 -51.51 16.86
N HIS A 35 19.67 -51.45 16.95
CA HIS A 35 18.76 -52.44 16.37
C HIS A 35 18.24 -51.98 15.01
N SER A 36 18.31 -52.84 14.00
CA SER A 36 17.71 -52.56 12.68
C SER A 36 16.18 -52.64 12.78
N LEU A 37 15.51 -51.59 12.31
CA LEU A 37 14.05 -51.49 12.32
C LEU A 37 13.49 -51.84 10.94
N ASP A 38 12.51 -52.74 10.92
CA ASP A 38 11.72 -53.03 9.72
C ASP A 38 10.54 -52.05 9.66
N VAL A 39 10.61 -51.10 8.72
CA VAL A 39 9.73 -49.93 8.66
C VAL A 39 8.94 -49.92 7.36
N ARG A 40 7.61 -49.94 7.46
CA ARG A 40 6.69 -49.84 6.34
C ARG A 40 6.08 -48.44 6.27
N VAL A 41 6.00 -47.87 5.08
CA VAL A 41 5.36 -46.56 4.84
C VAL A 41 4.01 -46.77 4.15
N VAL A 42 2.94 -46.33 4.80
CA VAL A 42 1.57 -46.40 4.28
C VAL A 42 1.07 -44.99 3.96
N ARG A 43 0.32 -44.80 2.88
CA ARG A 43 -0.32 -43.51 2.57
C ARG A 43 -1.65 -43.42 3.30
N ASP A 44 -1.81 -42.44 4.18
CA ASP A 44 -3.06 -42.21 4.93
C ASP A 44 -3.26 -40.71 5.24
N LYS A 45 -4.54 -40.28 5.34
CA LYS A 45 -4.95 -38.89 5.54
C LYS A 45 -4.71 -38.46 7.01
N GLY A 46 -3.47 -38.16 7.36
CA GLY A 46 -3.18 -37.62 8.70
C GLY A 46 -1.72 -37.29 9.06
N GLY A 47 -0.75 -37.51 8.17
CA GLY A 47 0.65 -37.15 8.39
C GLY A 47 1.13 -36.02 7.46
N ASN A 48 2.22 -35.33 7.80
CA ASN A 48 2.82 -34.31 6.93
C ASN A 48 3.21 -34.98 5.58
N ALA A 49 2.61 -34.54 4.48
CA ALA A 49 2.65 -35.14 3.14
C ALA A 49 1.93 -36.51 2.95
N GLY A 50 0.99 -36.88 3.83
CA GLY A 50 0.10 -38.04 3.65
C GLY A 50 0.76 -39.42 3.81
N LYS A 51 1.92 -39.51 4.47
CA LYS A 51 2.65 -40.76 4.72
C LYS A 51 2.73 -41.06 6.22
N GLN A 52 2.40 -42.29 6.61
CA GLN A 52 2.52 -42.82 7.96
C GLN A 52 3.54 -43.96 7.99
N TYR A 53 4.54 -43.84 8.86
CA TYR A 53 5.50 -44.91 9.13
C TYR A 53 4.89 -45.88 10.13
N LEU A 54 5.07 -47.18 9.93
CA LEU A 54 4.73 -48.24 10.87
C LEU A 54 5.95 -49.16 11.03
N VAL A 55 6.23 -49.61 12.24
CA VAL A 55 7.42 -50.43 12.54
C VAL A 55 7.00 -51.82 12.95
N ASN A 56 7.62 -52.85 12.39
CA ASN A 56 7.34 -54.23 12.76
C ASN A 56 7.70 -54.47 14.23
N SER A 57 6.78 -55.00 15.03
CA SER A 57 6.98 -55.22 16.46
C SER A 57 8.17 -56.12 16.77
N THR A 58 8.51 -57.08 15.89
CA THR A 58 9.63 -58.02 16.09
C THR A 58 11.00 -57.41 15.80
N SER A 59 11.04 -56.25 15.11
CA SER A 59 12.27 -55.50 14.84
C SER A 59 12.64 -54.51 15.95
N LEU A 60 11.73 -54.26 16.90
CA LEU A 60 11.98 -53.37 18.03
C LEU A 60 12.95 -54.02 19.04
N PRO A 61 13.71 -53.23 19.81
CA PRO A 61 14.49 -53.75 20.93
C PRO A 61 13.64 -54.58 21.90
N LEU A 62 14.20 -55.67 22.45
CA LEU A 62 13.48 -56.64 23.29
C LEU A 62 12.74 -55.98 24.48
N GLU A 63 13.31 -54.92 25.05
CA GLU A 63 12.68 -54.12 26.11
C GLU A 63 11.31 -53.57 25.69
N LEU A 64 11.16 -53.14 24.43
CA LEU A 64 9.92 -52.56 23.92
C LEU A 64 8.95 -53.63 23.42
N GLN A 65 9.46 -54.75 22.90
CA GLN A 65 8.63 -55.92 22.60
C GLN A 65 7.94 -56.44 23.87
N LEU A 66 8.68 -56.52 24.98
CA LEU A 66 8.17 -56.95 26.28
C LEU A 66 7.18 -55.94 26.90
N ARG A 67 7.28 -54.65 26.54
CA ARG A 67 6.31 -53.60 26.93
C ARG A 67 5.10 -53.51 25.99
N LEU A 68 5.14 -54.15 24.81
CA LEU A 68 4.02 -54.28 23.88
C LEU A 68 3.11 -55.47 24.25
N LYS A 69 3.70 -56.61 24.64
CA LYS A 69 2.96 -57.82 25.10
C LYS A 69 1.90 -57.61 26.21
N PRO A 70 2.02 -56.66 27.17
CA PRO A 70 1.04 -56.47 28.24
C PRO A 70 -0.23 -55.71 27.82
N ILE A 71 -0.32 -55.22 26.58
CA ILE A 71 -1.45 -54.41 26.08
C ILE A 71 -2.59 -55.32 25.53
N GLU A 72 -2.37 -56.64 25.41
CA GLU A 72 -3.29 -57.59 24.79
C GLU A 72 -4.29 -58.29 25.74
N MET A 73 -4.40 -57.94 27.03
CA MET A 73 -5.44 -58.49 27.93
C MET A 73 -6.29 -57.40 28.58
N PRO A 74 -7.63 -57.61 28.74
CA PRO A 74 -8.51 -56.58 29.23
C PRO A 74 -8.21 -56.29 30.71
N VAL A 75 -8.08 -55.00 31.00
CA VAL A 75 -8.31 -54.32 32.28
C VAL A 75 -8.40 -55.24 33.49
N GLN A 76 -7.26 -55.51 34.15
CA GLN A 76 -7.17 -55.61 35.62
C GLN A 76 -5.69 -55.69 36.05
N ASN A 77 -5.35 -54.84 37.03
CA ASN A 77 -4.12 -54.84 37.85
C ASN A 77 -2.80 -54.34 37.24
N ARG A 78 -2.51 -53.04 37.47
CA ARG A 78 -1.13 -52.54 37.63
C ARG A 78 -0.60 -52.86 39.05
N PRO A 79 0.70 -53.16 39.22
CA PRO A 79 1.31 -53.40 40.53
C PRO A 79 1.61 -52.10 41.31
N LYS A 80 1.65 -52.25 42.63
CA LYS A 80 1.79 -51.19 43.64
C LYS A 80 3.08 -50.37 43.48
N PRO A 81 3.05 -49.04 43.69
CA PRO A 81 4.25 -48.26 43.90
C PRO A 81 4.87 -48.57 45.27
N ILE A 82 6.20 -48.47 45.32
CA ILE A 82 7.04 -48.56 46.52
C ILE A 82 6.43 -47.73 47.65
N ALA A 83 6.35 -48.35 48.83
CA ALA A 83 5.63 -47.88 50.00
C ALA A 83 6.02 -46.46 50.41
N ARG A 84 5.18 -45.47 50.06
CA ARG A 84 5.01 -44.28 50.90
C ARG A 84 4.16 -44.71 52.09
N ARG A 85 4.74 -44.64 53.29
CA ARG A 85 4.01 -44.80 54.56
C ARG A 85 2.68 -44.02 54.49
N GLY A 86 1.61 -44.79 54.57
CA GLY A 86 0.19 -44.46 54.71
C GLY A 86 -0.25 -42.99 54.59
N ARG A 87 -0.83 -42.65 53.44
CA ARG A 87 -2.09 -41.91 53.43
C ARG A 87 -3.00 -42.55 52.40
N ARG A 88 -4.10 -43.16 52.85
CA ARG A 88 -5.15 -43.71 51.97
C ARG A 88 -5.52 -42.63 50.95
N ASP A 89 -5.48 -42.98 49.66
CA ASP A 89 -6.10 -42.16 48.62
C ASP A 89 -7.57 -41.97 49.01
N ARG A 90 -7.99 -40.72 49.14
CA ARG A 90 -9.31 -40.37 49.64
C ARG A 90 -10.36 -40.74 48.59
N ALA A 91 -11.52 -41.21 49.02
CA ALA A 91 -12.65 -41.67 48.17
C ALA A 91 -13.28 -40.58 47.27
N ASP A 92 -12.67 -39.39 47.22
CA ASP A 92 -13.17 -38.15 46.64
C ASP A 92 -12.25 -37.60 45.54
N LYS A 93 -11.32 -38.42 45.06
CA LYS A 93 -10.43 -38.12 43.92
C LYS A 93 -11.28 -37.90 42.65
N GLY A 94 -11.43 -36.64 42.25
CA GLY A 94 -12.21 -36.22 41.07
C GLY A 94 -13.47 -35.39 41.36
N LYS A 95 -13.91 -35.30 42.63
CA LYS A 95 -14.97 -34.36 43.03
C LYS A 95 -14.31 -33.06 43.49
N LYS A 96 -14.68 -31.90 42.91
CA LYS A 96 -14.27 -30.59 43.45
C LYS A 96 -14.81 -30.48 44.87
N ARG A 97 -13.97 -30.78 45.87
CA ARG A 97 -14.29 -30.71 47.31
C ARG A 97 -14.52 -29.30 47.82
N VAL A 98 -14.17 -28.31 47.00
CA VAL A 98 -14.22 -26.88 47.30
C VAL A 98 -14.85 -26.20 46.10
N VAL A 99 -15.98 -25.55 46.32
CA VAL A 99 -16.75 -24.82 45.32
C VAL A 99 -16.21 -23.39 45.19
N ILE A 100 -16.00 -22.69 46.31
CA ILE A 100 -15.48 -21.31 46.33
C ILE A 100 -14.19 -21.21 47.14
N SER A 101 -14.23 -21.58 48.41
CA SER A 101 -13.05 -21.59 49.29
C SER A 101 -13.27 -22.62 50.40
N ARG A 102 -12.20 -23.27 50.90
CA ARG A 102 -12.36 -24.27 51.98
C ARG A 102 -13.03 -23.69 53.23
N GLN A 103 -12.80 -22.39 53.48
CA GLN A 103 -13.34 -21.70 54.65
C GLN A 103 -14.81 -21.38 54.45
N TRP A 104 -15.21 -20.86 53.29
CA TRP A 104 -16.61 -20.58 52.98
C TRP A 104 -17.45 -21.86 52.89
N ASP A 105 -16.95 -22.86 52.16
CA ASP A 105 -17.62 -24.16 51.96
C ASP A 105 -17.91 -24.90 53.27
N ALA A 106 -17.02 -24.77 54.26
CA ALA A 106 -17.16 -25.38 55.58
C ALA A 106 -18.05 -24.55 56.53
N LEU A 107 -18.12 -23.23 56.32
CA LEU A 107 -18.84 -22.30 57.20
C LEU A 107 -20.35 -22.25 56.89
N VAL A 108 -20.73 -22.34 55.61
CA VAL A 108 -22.13 -22.22 55.20
C VAL A 108 -22.87 -23.57 55.21
N PRO A 109 -24.05 -23.68 55.85
CA PRO A 109 -24.82 -24.92 55.97
C PRO A 109 -25.70 -25.20 54.74
N PHE A 110 -25.33 -24.67 53.57
CA PHE A 110 -26.10 -24.85 52.34
C PHE A 110 -25.88 -26.24 51.73
N ASP A 111 -26.91 -26.74 51.05
CA ASP A 111 -26.83 -27.97 50.26
C ASP A 111 -25.90 -27.77 49.03
N PRO A 112 -25.40 -28.85 48.42
CA PRO A 112 -24.47 -28.76 47.29
C PRO A 112 -25.01 -28.00 46.08
N ILE A 113 -26.32 -28.02 45.82
CA ILE A 113 -26.94 -27.35 44.66
C ILE A 113 -26.93 -25.84 44.90
N THR A 114 -27.30 -25.40 46.10
CA THR A 114 -27.25 -23.98 46.48
C THR A 114 -25.82 -23.44 46.46
N LYS A 115 -24.85 -24.20 46.99
CA LYS A 115 -23.42 -23.83 46.92
C LYS A 115 -22.94 -23.66 45.48
N ALA A 116 -23.34 -24.57 44.58
CA ALA A 116 -22.98 -24.49 43.17
C ALA A 116 -23.58 -23.25 42.47
N ARG A 117 -24.84 -22.89 42.79
CA ARG A 117 -25.48 -21.68 42.26
C ARG A 117 -24.74 -20.41 42.67
N ILE A 118 -24.45 -20.24 43.96
CA ILE A 118 -23.72 -19.06 44.47
C ILE A 118 -22.33 -18.95 43.81
N ALA A 119 -21.67 -20.08 43.56
CA ALA A 119 -20.38 -20.08 42.90
C ALA A 119 -20.47 -19.69 41.41
N GLU A 120 -21.52 -20.10 40.71
CA GLU A 120 -21.76 -19.67 39.32
C GLU A 120 -22.11 -18.18 39.26
N ASP A 121 -22.94 -17.68 40.17
CA ASP A 121 -23.26 -16.25 40.26
C ASP A 121 -22.00 -15.41 40.54
N LEU A 122 -21.17 -15.86 41.49
CA LEU A 122 -19.88 -15.24 41.79
C LEU A 122 -18.94 -15.25 40.58
N LYS A 123 -18.93 -16.33 39.81
CA LYS A 123 -18.14 -16.43 38.59
C LYS A 123 -18.64 -15.43 37.55
N GLN A 124 -19.95 -15.31 37.34
CA GLN A 124 -20.53 -14.32 36.44
C GLN A 124 -20.19 -12.88 36.86
N GLU A 125 -20.21 -12.59 38.16
CA GLU A 125 -19.79 -11.28 38.70
C GLU A 125 -18.31 -11.00 38.39
N ILE A 126 -17.42 -11.97 38.63
CA ILE A 126 -15.99 -11.85 38.31
C ILE A 126 -15.80 -11.59 36.80
N GLN A 127 -16.52 -12.31 35.95
CA GLN A 127 -16.48 -12.09 34.49
C GLN A 127 -16.94 -10.68 34.11
N GLY A 128 -18.03 -10.19 34.71
CA GLY A 128 -18.56 -8.84 34.52
C GLY A 128 -17.56 -7.76 34.94
N LEU A 129 -16.95 -7.88 36.12
CA LEU A 129 -15.93 -6.97 36.63
C LEU A 129 -14.69 -6.93 35.73
N LEU A 130 -14.23 -8.08 35.24
CA LEU A 130 -13.11 -8.16 34.31
C LEU A 130 -13.46 -7.55 32.94
N ALA A 131 -14.66 -7.79 32.43
CA ALA A 131 -15.17 -7.19 31.19
C ALA A 131 -15.39 -5.67 31.30
N ALA A 132 -15.67 -5.16 32.50
CA ALA A 132 -15.74 -3.74 32.81
C ALA A 132 -14.35 -3.08 32.98
N GLY A 133 -13.28 -3.88 33.10
CA GLY A 133 -11.91 -3.37 33.20
C GLY A 133 -11.43 -3.07 34.62
N ALA A 134 -12.09 -3.63 35.64
CA ALA A 134 -11.68 -3.41 37.02
C ALA A 134 -10.24 -3.87 37.28
N ALA A 135 -9.48 -3.06 38.01
CA ALA A 135 -8.14 -3.41 38.48
C ALA A 135 -8.17 -4.66 39.37
N TRP A 136 -7.08 -5.42 39.40
CA TRP A 136 -7.03 -6.72 40.10
C TRP A 136 -7.40 -6.64 41.58
N GLY A 137 -6.91 -5.61 42.28
CA GLY A 137 -7.25 -5.37 43.68
C GLY A 137 -8.75 -5.14 43.87
N HIS A 138 -9.38 -4.38 42.97
CA HIS A 138 -10.81 -4.09 43.02
C HIS A 138 -11.66 -5.32 42.68
N VAL A 139 -11.27 -6.15 41.71
CA VAL A 139 -12.00 -7.39 41.38
C VAL A 139 -12.13 -8.29 42.60
N LYS A 140 -11.05 -8.48 43.38
CA LYS A 140 -11.09 -9.31 44.59
C LYS A 140 -11.98 -8.73 45.68
N ILE A 141 -11.94 -7.42 45.87
CA ILE A 141 -12.75 -6.75 46.90
C ILE A 141 -14.23 -6.81 46.52
N LEU A 142 -14.58 -6.45 45.29
CA LEU A 142 -15.96 -6.44 44.82
C LEU A 142 -16.56 -7.84 44.76
N ALA A 143 -15.82 -8.84 44.26
CA ALA A 143 -16.27 -10.23 44.26
C ALA A 143 -16.44 -10.80 45.69
N ARG A 144 -15.60 -10.39 46.65
CA ARG A 144 -15.80 -10.73 48.07
C ARG A 144 -17.10 -10.12 48.62
N ASN A 145 -17.35 -8.85 48.34
CA ASN A 145 -18.56 -8.16 48.79
C ASN A 145 -19.82 -8.80 48.19
N PHE A 146 -19.79 -9.10 46.89
CA PHE A 146 -20.85 -9.83 46.22
C PHE A 146 -21.11 -11.21 46.85
N LEU A 147 -20.05 -11.97 47.17
CA LEU A 147 -20.19 -13.26 47.85
C LEU A 147 -20.82 -13.13 49.24
N ILE A 148 -20.46 -12.09 50.00
CA ILE A 148 -21.03 -11.79 51.32
C ILE A 148 -22.53 -11.49 51.20
N GLU A 149 -22.90 -10.59 50.28
CA GLU A 149 -24.29 -10.17 50.06
C GLU A 149 -25.15 -11.34 49.58
N THR A 150 -24.67 -12.08 48.58
CA THR A 150 -25.36 -13.26 48.03
C THR A 150 -25.52 -14.34 49.09
N THR A 151 -24.48 -14.63 49.88
CA THR A 151 -24.59 -15.62 50.96
C THR A 151 -25.63 -15.19 52.01
N ARG A 152 -25.75 -13.89 52.31
CA ARG A 152 -26.77 -13.35 53.22
C ARG A 152 -28.18 -13.37 52.63
N SER A 153 -28.34 -13.15 51.32
CA SER A 153 -29.65 -13.19 50.66
C SER A 153 -30.24 -14.60 50.64
N TRP A 154 -29.39 -15.62 50.56
CA TRP A 154 -29.75 -17.04 50.76
C TRP A 154 -30.05 -17.42 52.22
N GLY A 155 -30.14 -16.44 53.13
CA GLY A 155 -30.61 -16.63 54.50
C GLY A 155 -29.53 -16.98 55.52
N PHE A 156 -28.24 -17.03 55.14
CA PHE A 156 -27.17 -17.23 56.13
C PHE A 156 -27.02 -16.00 57.02
N ARG A 157 -26.96 -16.23 58.33
CA ARG A 157 -26.72 -15.21 59.35
C ARG A 157 -25.48 -15.62 60.16
N PRO A 158 -24.33 -14.94 59.97
CA PRO A 158 -23.10 -15.31 60.66
C PRO A 158 -23.20 -14.92 62.15
N SER A 159 -22.77 -15.84 63.02
CA SER A 159 -22.60 -15.57 64.46
C SER A 159 -21.41 -14.64 64.74
N ASP A 160 -20.37 -14.69 63.90
CA ASP A 160 -19.23 -13.77 63.90
C ASP A 160 -19.04 -13.15 62.50
N PRO A 161 -19.42 -11.87 62.31
CA PRO A 161 -19.26 -11.15 61.06
C PRO A 161 -17.80 -11.09 60.56
N ALA A 162 -16.82 -10.95 61.46
CA ALA A 162 -15.42 -10.78 61.07
C ALA A 162 -14.82 -12.09 60.52
N SER A 163 -15.12 -13.22 61.17
CA SER A 163 -14.70 -14.54 60.66
C SER A 163 -15.40 -14.90 59.35
N PHE A 164 -16.68 -14.53 59.19
CA PHE A 164 -17.43 -14.74 57.95
C PHE A 164 -16.85 -13.96 56.77
N GLU A 165 -16.52 -12.69 57.01
CA GLU A 165 -15.88 -11.83 56.04
C GLU A 165 -14.54 -12.38 55.56
N LYS A 166 -13.73 -12.92 56.48
CA LYS A 166 -12.46 -13.58 56.15
C LYS A 166 -12.67 -14.85 55.32
N ALA A 167 -13.69 -15.65 55.64
CA ALA A 167 -14.02 -16.87 54.91
C ALA A 167 -14.45 -16.60 53.46
N CYS A 168 -15.06 -15.45 53.18
CA CYS A 168 -15.46 -14.98 51.85
C CYS A 168 -14.29 -14.44 50.99
N SER A 169 -13.04 -14.64 51.42
CA SER A 169 -11.87 -14.25 50.62
C SER A 169 -11.81 -15.02 49.29
N ILE A 170 -11.69 -14.30 48.18
CA ILE A 170 -11.66 -14.86 46.84
C ILE A 170 -10.26 -15.40 46.49
N PRO A 171 -10.11 -16.73 46.24
CA PRO A 171 -8.86 -17.30 45.77
C PRO A 171 -8.43 -16.72 44.43
N TRP A 172 -7.12 -16.54 44.24
CA TRP A 172 -6.58 -16.06 42.96
C TRP A 172 -6.91 -17.01 41.81
N THR A 173 -7.01 -18.32 42.06
CA THR A 173 -7.33 -19.32 41.04
C THR A 173 -8.65 -19.03 40.33
N LEU A 174 -9.71 -18.67 41.07
CA LEU A 174 -11.02 -18.33 40.50
C LEU A 174 -10.95 -17.10 39.59
N VAL A 175 -10.16 -16.10 39.97
CA VAL A 175 -9.95 -14.93 39.11
C VAL A 175 -9.10 -15.30 37.89
N SER A 176 -8.03 -16.07 38.09
CA SER A 176 -7.07 -16.41 37.03
C SER A 176 -7.65 -17.29 35.92
N GLU A 177 -8.65 -18.11 36.22
CA GLU A 177 -9.37 -18.93 35.24
C GLU A 177 -10.22 -18.06 34.29
N GLU A 178 -10.64 -16.88 34.74
CA GLU A 178 -11.56 -15.98 34.02
C GLU A 178 -10.86 -14.79 33.34
N LEU A 179 -9.51 -14.71 33.34
CA LEU A 179 -8.78 -13.53 32.83
C LEU A 179 -9.06 -13.20 31.37
N GLN A 180 -9.47 -14.20 30.59
CA GLN A 180 -9.86 -14.04 29.20
C GLN A 180 -10.98 -13.01 28.98
N TYR A 181 -11.85 -12.78 29.97
CA TYR A 181 -12.93 -11.80 29.88
C TYR A 181 -12.45 -10.35 29.89
N ARG A 182 -11.20 -10.07 30.31
CA ARG A 182 -10.59 -8.75 30.11
C ARG A 182 -10.44 -8.36 28.64
N LYS A 183 -10.40 -9.33 27.72
CA LYS A 183 -10.40 -9.06 26.28
C LYS A 183 -11.64 -8.27 25.86
N VAL A 184 -12.76 -8.41 26.57
CA VAL A 184 -13.99 -7.63 26.34
C VAL A 184 -13.77 -6.16 26.67
N HIS A 185 -13.14 -5.86 27.82
CA HIS A 185 -12.77 -4.49 28.16
C HIS A 185 -11.84 -3.90 27.10
N GLN A 186 -10.76 -4.64 26.77
CA GLN A 186 -9.79 -4.25 25.74
C GLN A 186 -10.47 -3.94 24.40
N PHE A 187 -11.43 -4.76 23.96
CA PHE A 187 -12.20 -4.52 22.74
C PHE A 187 -13.03 -3.22 22.78
N ARG A 188 -13.67 -2.93 23.91
CA ARG A 188 -14.58 -1.78 24.07
C ARG A 188 -13.84 -0.45 24.26
N THR A 189 -12.78 -0.44 25.08
CA THR A 189 -12.12 0.79 25.53
C THR A 189 -10.78 1.05 24.88
N ASN A 190 -10.08 0.01 24.41
CA ASN A 190 -8.74 0.12 23.84
C ASN A 190 -8.66 -0.58 22.48
N ARG A 191 -9.30 0.05 21.47
CA ARG A 191 -9.36 -0.48 20.11
C ARG A 191 -7.97 -0.83 19.56
N LYS A 192 -6.96 0.01 19.82
CA LYS A 192 -5.58 -0.22 19.37
C LYS A 192 -5.01 -1.52 19.95
N ALA A 193 -5.04 -1.68 21.26
CA ALA A 193 -4.52 -2.89 21.90
C ALA A 193 -5.29 -4.14 21.45
N TYR A 194 -6.59 -4.03 21.17
CA TYR A 194 -7.36 -5.12 20.61
C TYR A 194 -6.87 -5.49 19.20
N GLU A 195 -6.74 -4.53 18.29
CA GLU A 195 -6.21 -4.76 16.94
C GLU A 195 -4.81 -5.38 16.99
N ASP A 196 -3.96 -4.92 17.92
CA ASP A 196 -2.62 -5.47 18.12
C ASP A 196 -2.60 -6.93 18.59
N SER A 197 -3.66 -7.38 19.26
CA SER A 197 -3.79 -8.75 19.79
C SER A 197 -4.38 -9.76 18.80
N ARG A 198 -4.86 -9.30 17.63
CA ARG A 198 -5.52 -10.17 16.64
C ARG A 198 -4.56 -11.26 16.13
N PRO A 199 -5.04 -12.50 15.92
CA PRO A 199 -4.28 -13.53 15.23
C PRO A 199 -3.92 -13.06 13.82
N ARG A 200 -2.64 -13.21 13.43
CA ARG A 200 -2.13 -12.74 12.13
C ARG A 200 -1.67 -13.92 11.30
N GLY A 201 -1.92 -13.85 9.99
CA GLY A 201 -1.28 -14.75 9.03
C GLY A 201 0.23 -14.53 9.05
N ARG A 202 1.00 -15.61 9.07
CA ARG A 202 2.46 -15.53 8.97
C ARG A 202 2.84 -15.20 7.54
N ARG A 203 3.60 -14.13 7.33
CA ARG A 203 4.18 -13.76 6.03
C ARG A 203 5.65 -14.18 6.02
N SER A 204 6.12 -14.72 4.90
CA SER A 204 7.52 -15.08 4.69
C SER A 204 8.10 -14.28 3.53
N THR A 205 9.37 -13.96 3.62
CA THR A 205 10.17 -13.35 2.54
C THR A 205 10.96 -14.41 1.75
N ASP A 206 10.78 -15.69 2.08
CA ASP A 206 11.47 -16.80 1.40
C ASP A 206 11.15 -16.80 -0.10
N GLY A 207 12.18 -16.67 -0.93
CA GLY A 207 12.08 -16.68 -2.39
C GLY A 207 11.76 -15.32 -3.03
N MET A 208 11.55 -14.26 -2.25
CA MET A 208 11.36 -12.91 -2.80
C MET A 208 12.65 -12.38 -3.40
N ARG A 209 12.52 -11.61 -4.48
CA ARG A 209 13.64 -10.88 -5.09
C ARG A 209 13.77 -9.48 -4.49
N PRO A 210 14.98 -8.89 -4.45
CA PRO A 210 15.13 -7.49 -4.09
C PRO A 210 14.23 -6.61 -4.95
N MET A 211 13.58 -5.63 -4.32
CA MET A 211 12.66 -4.68 -4.96
C MET A 211 11.41 -5.32 -5.59
N GLU A 212 11.10 -6.57 -5.25
CA GLU A 212 9.80 -7.17 -5.60
C GLU A 212 8.67 -6.47 -4.84
N LEU A 213 8.89 -6.13 -3.57
CA LEU A 213 7.93 -5.40 -2.76
C LEU A 213 8.64 -4.41 -1.83
N VAL A 214 8.40 -3.13 -2.07
CA VAL A 214 8.88 -2.04 -1.23
C VAL A 214 7.72 -1.52 -0.39
N VAL A 215 7.96 -1.35 0.91
CA VAL A 215 6.99 -0.78 1.85
C VAL A 215 7.42 0.63 2.20
N GLY A 216 6.62 1.63 1.86
CA GLY A 216 6.88 3.04 2.15
C GLY A 216 6.06 3.55 3.33
N ASP A 217 6.67 4.35 4.21
CA ASP A 217 5.96 5.02 5.31
C ASP A 217 6.69 6.28 5.79
N VAL A 218 5.97 7.19 6.46
CA VAL A 218 6.52 8.40 7.06
C VAL A 218 6.53 8.26 8.58
N TYR A 219 7.70 8.45 9.19
CA TYR A 219 7.89 8.25 10.62
C TYR A 219 8.52 9.46 11.30
N PRO A 220 7.89 10.02 12.35
CA PRO A 220 8.56 11.01 13.20
C PRO A 220 9.69 10.37 14.02
N ILE A 221 10.88 10.97 14.02
CA ILE A 221 12.01 10.48 14.81
C ILE A 221 12.02 11.10 16.19
N ASP A 222 12.29 10.29 17.21
CA ASP A 222 12.38 10.70 18.61
C ASP A 222 13.75 11.27 19.02
N ILE A 223 14.25 12.24 18.25
CA ILE A 223 15.47 13.00 18.58
C ILE A 223 15.14 14.49 18.61
N HIS A 224 15.41 15.14 19.73
CA HIS A 224 15.34 16.60 19.84
C HIS A 224 16.50 17.25 19.09
N LEU A 225 16.15 18.18 18.21
CA LEU A 225 17.06 19.00 17.43
C LEU A 225 16.81 20.48 17.75
N THR A 226 17.81 21.32 17.50
CA THR A 226 17.74 22.77 17.68
C THR A 226 17.45 23.43 16.33
N ARG A 227 16.42 24.29 16.28
CA ARG A 227 16.11 25.15 15.13
C ARG A 227 17.02 26.38 15.12
N ALA A 228 17.03 27.09 13.99
CA ALA A 228 17.75 28.36 13.86
C ALA A 228 17.30 29.44 14.87
N ASP A 229 16.04 29.40 15.32
CA ASP A 229 15.48 30.31 16.33
C ASP A 229 15.77 29.87 17.79
N GLY A 230 16.53 28.79 17.99
CA GLY A 230 16.86 28.23 19.30
C GLY A 230 15.78 27.32 19.91
N SER A 231 14.63 27.15 19.26
CA SER A 231 13.56 26.25 19.72
C SER A 231 13.85 24.77 19.38
N THR A 232 13.17 23.84 20.06
CA THR A 232 13.35 22.40 19.82
C THR A 232 12.39 21.83 18.79
N CYS A 233 12.89 20.96 17.91
CA CYS A 233 12.11 20.25 16.90
C CYS A 233 12.46 18.75 16.87
N THR A 234 11.72 18.01 16.05
CA THR A 234 11.99 16.61 15.71
C THR A 234 11.89 16.46 14.20
N ALA A 235 12.82 15.75 13.58
CA ALA A 235 12.75 15.44 12.15
C ALA A 235 11.68 14.39 11.84
N LYS A 236 11.22 14.38 10.59
CA LYS A 236 10.43 13.31 9.97
C LYS A 236 11.35 12.51 9.05
N LEU A 237 11.18 11.20 9.06
CA LEU A 237 11.84 10.25 8.18
C LEU A 237 10.84 9.79 7.13
N ILE A 238 11.23 9.85 5.86
CA ILE A 238 10.52 9.20 4.77
C ILE A 238 11.29 7.93 4.46
N GLY A 239 10.71 6.76 4.68
CA GLY A 239 11.40 5.48 4.54
C GLY A 239 10.74 4.55 3.51
N PHE A 240 11.56 3.85 2.75
CA PHE A 240 11.20 2.80 1.80
C PHE A 240 12.00 1.54 2.13
N LEU A 241 11.32 0.54 2.67
CA LEU A 241 11.88 -0.75 3.06
C LEU A 241 11.72 -1.77 1.92
N ASP A 242 12.83 -2.27 1.38
CA ASP A 242 12.84 -3.47 0.55
C ASP A 242 12.59 -4.70 1.43
N TRP A 243 11.42 -5.31 1.30
CA TRP A 243 11.00 -6.39 2.21
C TRP A 243 11.84 -7.66 2.03
N ALA A 244 12.35 -7.92 0.82
CA ALA A 244 13.14 -9.13 0.54
C ALA A 244 14.48 -9.11 1.30
N THR A 245 15.19 -7.97 1.27
CA THR A 245 16.53 -7.85 1.86
C THR A 245 16.54 -7.19 3.23
N GLY A 246 15.47 -6.48 3.61
CA GLY A 246 15.44 -5.65 4.81
C GLY A 246 16.24 -4.34 4.67
N ARG A 247 16.74 -4.00 3.49
CA ARG A 247 17.41 -2.72 3.25
C ARG A 247 16.38 -1.59 3.22
N VAL A 248 16.79 -0.42 3.69
CA VAL A 248 15.94 0.77 3.76
C VAL A 248 16.62 1.91 3.01
N TRP A 249 15.89 2.50 2.07
CA TRP A 249 16.19 3.81 1.51
C TRP A 249 15.38 4.86 2.28
N CYS A 250 15.99 5.97 2.66
CA CYS A 250 15.26 7.00 3.40
C CYS A 250 15.92 8.36 3.30
N ASP A 251 15.13 9.39 3.61
CA ASP A 251 15.61 10.76 3.80
C ASP A 251 14.91 11.45 4.97
N LEU A 252 15.54 12.51 5.48
CA LEU A 252 15.13 13.26 6.65
C LEU A 252 14.62 14.65 6.26
N ILE A 253 13.59 15.11 6.96
CA ILE A 253 13.05 16.46 6.81
C ILE A 253 12.78 17.05 8.18
N ALA A 254 13.39 18.20 8.47
CA ALA A 254 13.03 19.05 9.59
C ALA A 254 12.21 20.25 9.09
N PHE A 255 11.33 20.75 9.96
CA PHE A 255 10.48 21.91 9.67
C PHE A 255 10.81 23.04 10.64
N ASP A 256 11.06 24.23 10.09
CA ASP A 256 11.30 25.45 10.88
C ASP A 256 10.06 25.90 11.64
N THR A 257 8.88 25.62 11.09
CA THR A 257 7.58 25.93 11.71
C THR A 257 6.72 24.67 11.82
N ARG A 258 5.46 24.80 12.25
CA ARG A 258 4.51 23.69 12.22
C ARG A 258 4.29 23.25 10.78
N GLY A 259 4.94 22.16 10.38
CA GLY A 259 4.86 21.57 9.05
C GLY A 259 4.77 20.05 9.11
N GLY A 260 4.37 19.46 7.98
CA GLY A 260 4.30 18.03 7.79
C GLY A 260 4.80 17.65 6.41
N VAL A 261 5.23 16.40 6.26
CA VAL A 261 5.67 15.85 4.98
C VAL A 261 4.54 15.96 3.95
N ASN A 262 4.86 16.46 2.77
CA ASN A 262 3.91 16.61 1.67
C ASN A 262 4.24 15.64 0.51
N ASN A 263 3.39 15.60 -0.52
CA ASN A 263 3.59 14.70 -1.66
C ASN A 263 4.91 14.92 -2.40
N ARG A 264 5.37 16.18 -2.56
CA ARG A 264 6.63 16.49 -3.25
C ARG A 264 7.80 15.83 -2.54
N ASP A 265 7.84 15.95 -1.22
CA ASP A 265 8.90 15.38 -0.40
C ASP A 265 9.02 13.87 -0.62
N VAL A 266 7.89 13.15 -0.56
CA VAL A 266 7.86 11.70 -0.74
C VAL A 266 8.24 11.30 -2.17
N ILE A 267 7.79 12.05 -3.19
CA ILE A 267 8.14 11.82 -4.59
C ILE A 267 9.65 11.95 -4.80
N GLU A 268 10.30 12.97 -4.21
CA GLU A 268 11.74 13.18 -4.39
C GLU A 268 12.56 12.07 -3.74
N VAL A 269 12.19 11.63 -2.54
CA VAL A 269 12.87 10.50 -1.87
C VAL A 269 12.66 9.20 -2.65
N PHE A 270 11.45 8.98 -3.18
CA PHE A 270 11.15 7.83 -4.02
C PHE A 270 11.93 7.87 -5.34
N ALA A 271 11.96 9.01 -6.02
CA ALA A 271 12.71 9.19 -7.27
C ALA A 271 14.20 8.93 -7.08
N ALA A 272 14.79 9.40 -5.97
CA ALA A 272 16.17 9.13 -5.62
C ALA A 272 16.44 7.63 -5.39
N MET A 273 15.51 6.90 -4.77
CA MET A 273 15.61 5.44 -4.62
C MET A 273 15.59 4.72 -5.97
N VAL A 274 14.68 5.14 -6.85
CA VAL A 274 14.46 4.54 -8.18
C VAL A 274 15.64 4.77 -9.11
N GLU A 275 16.29 5.93 -9.01
CA GLU A 275 17.51 6.24 -9.76
C GLU A 275 18.72 5.43 -9.26
N HIS A 276 18.73 5.06 -7.98
CA HIS A 276 19.91 4.45 -7.36
C HIS A 276 20.12 2.98 -7.78
N PRO A 277 21.29 2.60 -8.31
CA PRO A 277 21.54 1.26 -8.89
C PRO A 277 21.53 0.11 -7.88
N ALA A 278 21.69 0.40 -6.58
CA ALA A 278 21.55 -0.60 -5.53
C ALA A 278 20.11 -0.81 -5.04
N PHE A 279 19.14 -0.08 -5.58
CA PHE A 279 17.71 -0.21 -5.30
C PHE A 279 16.96 -0.30 -6.63
N GLY A 280 16.64 0.82 -7.27
CA GLY A 280 15.93 0.85 -8.54
C GLY A 280 14.41 0.88 -8.40
N LEU A 281 13.71 0.63 -9.50
CA LEU A 281 12.26 0.62 -9.60
C LEU A 281 11.66 -0.68 -9.01
N PRO A 282 10.75 -0.59 -8.02
CA PRO A 282 10.12 -1.77 -7.45
C PRO A 282 9.04 -2.40 -8.36
N GLU A 283 8.74 -3.70 -8.19
CA GLU A 283 7.58 -4.35 -8.84
C GLU A 283 6.28 -3.98 -8.16
N ALA A 284 6.31 -3.84 -6.83
CA ALA A 284 5.16 -3.43 -6.04
C ALA A 284 5.59 -2.42 -4.97
N LEU A 285 4.81 -1.35 -4.85
CA LEU A 285 4.95 -0.33 -3.83
C LEU A 285 3.76 -0.39 -2.87
N TYR A 286 4.01 -0.78 -1.62
CA TYR A 286 3.00 -0.81 -0.56
C TYR A 286 3.12 0.44 0.32
N ILE A 287 2.09 1.26 0.35
CA ILE A 287 2.08 2.55 1.06
C ILE A 287 0.74 2.76 1.77
N ASP A 288 0.74 3.68 2.74
CA ASP A 288 -0.50 4.05 3.42
C ASP A 288 -1.43 4.89 2.53
N ASN A 289 -2.69 5.03 2.94
CA ASN A 289 -3.67 5.96 2.37
C ASN A 289 -3.49 7.41 2.87
N GLY A 290 -2.31 7.74 3.42
CA GLY A 290 -1.99 9.11 3.84
C GLY A 290 -2.09 10.11 2.69
N LYS A 291 -2.39 11.38 3.01
CA LYS A 291 -2.51 12.44 1.99
C LYS A 291 -1.18 12.72 1.28
N GLU A 292 -0.07 12.44 1.96
CA GLU A 292 1.31 12.48 1.49
C GLU A 292 1.65 11.41 0.43
N TYR A 293 0.77 10.41 0.26
CA TYR A 293 0.88 9.35 -0.76
C TYR A 293 -0.13 9.52 -1.92
N GLY A 294 -0.73 10.71 -2.02
CA GLY A 294 -1.72 11.03 -3.07
C GLY A 294 -1.18 10.87 -4.49
N PHE A 295 0.15 10.98 -4.69
CA PHE A 295 0.78 10.79 -6.00
C PHE A 295 0.66 9.36 -6.55
N ALA A 296 0.44 8.38 -5.67
CA ALA A 296 0.49 6.98 -6.05
C ALA A 296 -0.69 6.53 -6.92
N THR A 297 -1.79 7.31 -6.97
CA THR A 297 -2.84 7.09 -7.99
C THR A 297 -2.31 7.30 -9.41
N TYR A 298 -1.37 8.22 -9.61
CA TYR A 298 -0.81 8.51 -10.94
C TYR A 298 0.28 7.50 -11.33
N LEU A 299 0.97 6.90 -10.37
CA LEU A 299 1.99 5.87 -10.63
C LEU A 299 1.41 4.59 -11.24
N ASP A 300 0.26 4.13 -10.77
CA ASP A 300 -0.38 2.90 -11.27
C ASP A 300 -0.77 3.08 -12.75
N ASP A 301 -1.38 4.22 -13.10
CA ASP A 301 -1.74 4.56 -14.48
C ASP A 301 -0.51 4.77 -15.38
N ALA A 302 0.54 5.43 -14.87
CA ALA A 302 1.73 5.78 -15.65
C ALA A 302 2.73 4.64 -15.85
N MET A 303 2.69 3.60 -15.01
CA MET A 303 3.60 2.45 -15.12
C MET A 303 2.94 1.22 -15.76
N THR A 304 1.61 1.19 -15.84
CA THR A 304 0.86 0.23 -16.67
C THR A 304 0.89 0.63 -18.15
N LEU A 305 0.91 1.94 -18.42
CA LEU A 305 1.12 2.53 -19.73
C LEU A 305 2.58 2.97 -19.82
N ALA A 306 3.48 2.08 -20.26
CA ALA A 306 4.91 2.38 -20.51
C ALA A 306 5.08 3.86 -20.85
N VAL A 307 5.72 4.65 -19.97
CA VAL A 307 5.75 6.12 -20.07
C VAL A 307 6.12 6.47 -21.52
N PRO A 308 5.17 6.98 -22.33
CA PRO A 308 5.41 7.00 -23.76
C PRO A 308 6.53 8.01 -24.06
N GLY A 309 7.49 7.58 -24.89
CA GLY A 309 8.77 8.26 -25.10
C GLY A 309 9.97 7.74 -24.28
N PHE A 310 9.79 6.83 -23.32
CA PHE A 310 10.88 6.21 -22.56
C PHE A 310 11.00 4.71 -22.88
N HIS A 311 12.18 4.30 -23.33
CA HIS A 311 12.48 2.92 -23.74
C HIS A 311 13.31 2.22 -22.65
N GLY A 312 12.80 1.10 -22.12
CA GLY A 312 13.48 0.27 -21.14
C GLY A 312 12.85 -1.13 -21.05
N PRO A 313 13.47 -2.08 -20.32
CA PRO A 313 12.89 -3.40 -20.11
C PRO A 313 11.51 -3.25 -19.45
N GLY A 314 10.45 -3.66 -20.15
CA GLY A 314 9.07 -3.45 -19.72
C GLY A 314 8.79 -4.05 -18.35
N ARG A 315 8.61 -3.21 -17.34
CA ARG A 315 8.23 -3.61 -15.98
C ARG A 315 7.14 -2.67 -15.48
N SER A 316 5.93 -3.22 -15.31
CA SER A 316 4.82 -2.50 -14.68
C SER A 316 4.97 -2.56 -13.17
N MET A 317 5.05 -1.40 -12.50
CA MET A 317 4.97 -1.31 -11.05
C MET A 317 3.50 -1.30 -10.61
N ARG A 318 3.16 -2.07 -9.58
CA ARG A 318 1.82 -2.07 -8.97
C ARG A 318 1.81 -1.28 -7.67
N VAL A 319 0.85 -0.38 -7.50
CA VAL A 319 0.67 0.34 -6.22
C VAL A 319 -0.35 -0.39 -5.36
N ILE A 320 0.07 -0.83 -4.17
CA ILE A 320 -0.80 -1.47 -3.18
C ILE A 320 -1.04 -0.48 -2.04
N LYS A 321 -2.29 -0.02 -1.93
CA LYS A 321 -2.70 0.84 -0.83
C LYS A 321 -3.16 0.02 0.36
N ALA A 322 -2.69 0.37 1.55
CA ALA A 322 -3.11 -0.28 2.78
C ALA A 322 -4.63 -0.13 3.00
N LEU A 323 -5.30 -1.16 3.55
CA LEU A 323 -6.66 -0.96 4.06
C LEU A 323 -6.63 -0.02 5.27
N PRO A 324 -7.67 0.80 5.49
CA PRO A 324 -7.77 1.62 6.70
C PRO A 324 -7.56 0.77 7.97
N TYR A 325 -6.75 1.28 8.90
CA TYR A 325 -6.46 0.66 10.20
C TYR A 325 -5.62 -0.63 10.19
N ASN A 326 -4.88 -0.92 9.11
CA ASN A 326 -3.95 -2.07 9.02
C ASN A 326 -2.47 -1.73 9.31
N ALA A 327 -2.20 -0.65 10.06
CA ALA A 327 -0.85 -0.20 10.45
C ALA A 327 0.10 -1.35 10.90
N PRO A 328 -0.30 -2.28 11.79
CA PRO A 328 0.58 -3.36 12.28
C PRO A 328 0.95 -4.43 11.23
N ALA A 329 0.35 -4.38 10.03
CA ALA A 329 0.67 -5.26 8.92
C ALA A 329 1.87 -4.76 8.08
N LYS A 330 2.35 -3.53 8.34
CA LYS A 330 3.51 -2.94 7.67
C LYS A 330 4.82 -3.35 8.36
N PRO A 331 5.71 -4.09 7.69
CA PRO A 331 7.01 -4.45 8.26
C PRO A 331 7.89 -3.23 8.60
N ILE A 332 7.71 -2.10 7.92
CA ILE A 332 8.50 -0.89 8.14
C ILE A 332 8.21 -0.22 9.49
N GLU A 333 6.98 -0.31 10.03
CA GLU A 333 6.68 0.22 11.37
C GLU A 333 7.50 -0.46 12.46
N ARG A 334 7.63 -1.79 12.36
CA ARG A 334 8.52 -2.56 13.23
C ARG A 334 9.97 -2.15 13.04
N TRP A 335 10.40 -1.92 11.80
CA TRP A 335 11.74 -1.45 11.51
C TRP A 335 12.03 -0.12 12.20
N PHE A 336 11.13 0.88 12.15
CA PHE A 336 11.33 2.15 12.84
C PHE A 336 11.53 1.95 14.34
N GLY A 337 10.67 1.17 14.99
CA GLY A 337 10.80 0.89 16.43
C GLY A 337 12.09 0.15 16.79
N ASP A 338 12.48 -0.85 15.99
CA ASP A 338 13.74 -1.58 16.17
C ASP A 338 14.97 -0.67 15.91
N PHE A 339 14.90 0.25 14.94
CA PHE A 339 15.96 1.18 14.62
C PHE A 339 16.13 2.25 15.70
N GLU A 340 15.03 2.85 16.18
CA GLU A 340 15.07 3.82 17.27
C GLU A 340 15.63 3.23 18.55
N SER A 341 15.13 2.06 18.97
CA SER A 341 15.49 1.45 20.24
C SER A 341 16.90 0.87 20.30
N ARG A 342 17.53 0.58 19.15
CA ARG A 342 18.88 -0.02 19.09
C ARG A 342 19.96 0.94 18.64
N TYR A 343 19.62 1.89 17.77
CA TYR A 343 20.58 2.80 17.17
C TYR A 343 20.36 4.24 17.63
N LEU A 344 19.16 4.80 17.49
CA LEU A 344 18.95 6.22 17.85
C LEU A 344 18.99 6.45 19.37
N SER A 345 18.65 5.45 20.18
CA SER A 345 18.73 5.53 21.64
C SER A 345 20.15 5.71 22.18
N THR A 346 21.18 5.50 21.36
CA THR A 346 22.58 5.76 21.75
C THR A 346 22.99 7.21 21.57
N LEU A 347 22.17 8.02 20.89
CA LEU A 347 22.45 9.42 20.63
C LEU A 347 21.88 10.33 21.73
N PRO A 348 22.54 11.47 22.03
CA PRO A 348 21.91 12.52 22.83
C PRO A 348 20.64 13.05 22.14
N GLY A 349 19.74 13.68 22.90
CA GLY A 349 18.47 14.17 22.36
C GLY A 349 17.36 13.12 22.24
N TRP A 350 17.61 11.84 22.52
CA TRP A 350 16.57 10.80 22.41
C TRP A 350 15.47 10.91 23.46
N ILE A 351 14.20 10.90 23.02
CA ILE A 351 13.02 11.14 23.88
C ILE A 351 12.08 9.94 24.06
N ALA A 352 12.39 8.78 23.48
CA ALA A 352 11.69 7.51 23.71
C ALA A 352 10.15 7.61 23.63
N GLY A 353 9.62 8.28 22.60
CA GLY A 353 8.18 8.44 22.37
C GLY A 353 7.47 9.51 23.21
N ASN A 354 8.18 10.22 24.09
CA ASN A 354 7.58 11.21 25.01
C ASN A 354 7.42 12.61 24.41
N ARG A 355 6.86 12.71 23.20
CA ARG A 355 6.74 14.01 22.48
C ARG A 355 5.81 15.04 23.12
N MET A 356 4.87 14.59 23.96
CA MET A 356 3.78 15.43 24.51
C MET A 356 3.74 15.45 26.05
N ASN A 357 4.72 14.84 26.72
CA ASN A 357 4.62 14.57 28.15
C ASN A 357 5.12 15.77 28.99
N LYS A 358 4.25 16.77 29.20
CA LYS A 358 4.46 17.91 30.12
C LYS A 358 4.90 17.52 31.55
N ARG A 359 4.73 16.25 31.93
CA ARG A 359 5.17 15.70 33.23
C ARG A 359 6.69 15.69 33.41
N GLN A 360 7.48 15.58 32.33
CA GLN A 360 8.95 15.59 32.46
C GLN A 360 9.51 17.01 32.67
N GLU A 361 8.88 18.03 32.09
CA GLU A 361 9.17 19.44 32.39
C GLU A 361 8.93 19.74 33.89
N ALA A 362 7.87 19.17 34.48
CA ALA A 362 7.60 19.26 35.92
C ALA A 362 8.59 18.49 36.82
N ILE A 363 9.36 17.53 36.26
CA ILE A 363 10.36 16.72 36.97
C ILE A 363 11.79 17.24 36.72
N GLY A 364 11.95 18.31 35.92
CA GLY A 364 13.23 19.02 35.73
C GLY A 364 14.28 18.26 34.90
N ARG A 365 13.92 17.18 34.21
CA ARG A 365 14.81 16.45 33.30
C ARG A 365 14.47 16.77 31.85
N THR A 366 14.90 17.93 31.36
CA THR A 366 14.87 18.26 29.93
C THR A 366 16.03 17.56 29.24
N VAL A 367 15.74 16.71 28.25
CA VAL A 367 16.79 16.07 27.45
C VAL A 367 17.43 17.14 26.56
N ALA A 368 18.74 17.34 26.68
CA ALA A 368 19.46 18.27 25.82
C ALA A 368 19.36 17.83 24.34
N PRO A 369 19.08 18.74 23.40
CA PRO A 369 19.06 18.41 21.97
C PRO A 369 20.38 17.82 21.48
N TYR A 370 20.33 17.03 20.41
CA TYR A 370 21.52 16.48 19.76
C TYR A 370 22.42 17.58 19.17
N GLY A 371 21.80 18.58 18.55
CA GLY A 371 22.45 19.63 17.75
C GLY A 371 21.47 20.20 16.73
N THR A 372 21.98 20.81 15.67
CA THR A 372 21.16 21.24 14.53
C THR A 372 20.70 20.05 13.67
N PHE A 373 19.80 20.29 12.72
CA PHE A 373 19.38 19.27 11.78
C PHE A 373 20.55 18.78 10.91
N GLU A 374 21.39 19.71 10.48
CA GLU A 374 22.58 19.49 9.66
C GLU A 374 23.61 18.63 10.40
N ASP A 375 23.77 18.81 11.71
CA ASP A 375 24.64 17.98 12.54
C ASP A 375 24.11 16.54 12.68
N PHE A 376 22.79 16.39 12.73
CA PHE A 376 22.14 15.10 12.93
C PHE A 376 22.14 14.21 11.68
N VAL A 377 22.01 14.81 10.49
CA VAL A 377 21.92 14.08 9.22
C VAL A 377 23.08 13.09 9.01
N PRO A 378 24.37 13.49 9.12
CA PRO A 378 25.49 12.55 8.98
C PRO A 378 25.48 11.43 10.02
N ALA A 379 25.11 11.74 11.26
CA ALA A 379 25.05 10.75 12.34
C ALA A 379 23.96 9.70 12.07
N PHE A 380 22.78 10.13 11.64
CA PHE A 380 21.69 9.24 11.27
C PHE A 380 22.10 8.29 10.13
N PHE A 381 22.66 8.82 9.04
CA PHE A 381 23.08 7.98 7.91
C PHE A 381 24.28 7.07 8.25
N GLY A 382 25.15 7.47 9.17
CA GLY A 382 26.18 6.60 9.75
C GLY A 382 25.57 5.40 10.50
N LEU A 383 24.55 5.64 11.33
CA LEU A 383 23.82 4.57 12.02
C LEU A 383 23.01 3.69 11.06
N LEU A 384 22.42 4.26 10.01
CA LEU A 384 21.73 3.50 8.98
C LEU A 384 22.68 2.54 8.25
N LYS A 385 23.90 3.00 7.93
CA LYS A 385 24.94 2.16 7.34
C LYS A 385 25.37 1.04 8.28
N ALA A 386 25.45 1.31 9.59
CA ALA A 386 25.67 0.29 10.60
C ALA A 386 24.52 -0.73 10.62
N TYR A 387 23.26 -0.28 10.61
CA TYR A 387 22.09 -1.15 10.52
C TYR A 387 22.14 -2.09 9.30
N HIS A 388 22.46 -1.58 8.11
CA HIS A 388 22.56 -2.42 6.91
C HIS A 388 23.68 -3.46 7.00
N SER A 389 24.68 -3.24 7.84
CA SER A 389 25.88 -4.09 7.95
C SER A 389 25.82 -5.09 9.11
N VAL A 390 25.06 -4.80 10.17
CA VAL A 390 24.98 -5.65 11.36
C VAL A 390 24.08 -6.88 11.11
N PRO A 391 24.57 -8.09 11.40
CA PRO A 391 23.76 -9.31 11.30
C PRO A 391 22.54 -9.27 12.22
N THR A 392 21.40 -9.72 11.71
CA THR A 392 20.18 -9.83 12.50
C THR A 392 20.17 -11.12 13.34
N GLY A 393 19.23 -11.27 14.28
CA GLY A 393 19.13 -12.49 15.08
C GLY A 393 18.72 -13.72 14.26
N LYS A 394 19.12 -14.93 14.67
CA LYS A 394 18.80 -16.18 13.95
C LYS A 394 17.30 -16.47 13.77
N GLN A 395 16.46 -15.87 14.61
CA GLN A 395 14.99 -15.97 14.54
C GLN A 395 14.34 -14.86 13.69
N SER A 396 15.13 -13.93 13.14
CA SER A 396 14.64 -12.89 12.24
C SER A 396 14.28 -13.47 10.87
N GLY A 397 13.57 -12.68 10.04
CA GLY A 397 13.30 -13.03 8.65
C GLY A 397 14.57 -13.26 7.81
N LEU A 398 15.69 -12.62 8.17
CA LEU A 398 16.98 -12.74 7.49
C LEU A 398 17.89 -13.85 8.09
N LYS A 399 17.37 -14.63 9.05
CA LYS A 399 18.00 -15.88 9.57
C LYS A 399 19.47 -15.75 10.00
N GLY A 400 19.86 -14.60 10.56
CA GLY A 400 21.25 -14.39 11.00
C GLY A 400 22.11 -13.57 10.03
N LEU A 401 21.59 -13.18 8.87
CA LEU A 401 22.30 -12.33 7.91
C LEU A 401 21.99 -10.84 8.17
N SER A 402 22.89 -9.98 7.68
CA SER A 402 22.63 -8.53 7.59
C SER A 402 21.87 -8.21 6.31
N PRO A 403 21.20 -7.04 6.24
CA PRO A 403 20.58 -6.58 5.01
C PRO A 403 21.53 -6.53 3.81
N ASN A 404 22.77 -6.04 4.00
CA ASN A 404 23.77 -5.98 2.94
C ASN A 404 24.24 -7.35 2.48
N THR A 405 24.46 -8.30 3.40
CA THR A 405 24.85 -9.66 3.01
C THR A 405 23.75 -10.36 2.21
N THR A 406 22.49 -10.18 2.61
CA THR A 406 21.34 -10.74 1.87
C THR A 406 21.25 -10.14 0.47
N PHE A 407 21.38 -8.82 0.34
CA PHE A 407 21.40 -8.15 -0.96
C PHE A 407 22.57 -8.62 -1.84
N GLN A 408 23.78 -8.72 -1.29
CA GLN A 408 24.96 -9.20 -2.01
C GLN A 408 24.78 -10.62 -2.54
N GLN A 409 24.09 -11.50 -1.81
CA GLN A 409 23.77 -12.85 -2.29
C GLN A 409 22.86 -12.81 -3.52
N HIS A 410 21.87 -11.91 -3.56
CA HIS A 410 21.02 -11.74 -4.74
C HIS A 410 21.78 -11.17 -5.94
N VAL A 411 22.66 -10.19 -5.71
CA VAL A 411 23.52 -9.63 -6.77
C VAL A 411 24.44 -10.71 -7.33
N ALA A 412 25.06 -11.52 -6.46
CA ALA A 412 25.89 -12.66 -6.88
C ALA A 412 25.09 -13.74 -7.61
N ALA A 413 23.79 -13.87 -7.33
CA ALA A 413 22.87 -14.74 -8.05
C ALA A 413 22.34 -14.14 -9.38
N GLY A 414 22.84 -12.97 -9.80
CA GLY A 414 22.51 -12.33 -11.07
C GLY A 414 21.40 -11.30 -11.03
N TRP A 415 20.96 -10.86 -9.84
CA TRP A 415 20.02 -9.75 -9.73
C TRP A 415 20.65 -8.43 -10.17
N SER A 416 19.91 -7.64 -10.94
CA SER A 416 20.25 -6.27 -11.32
C SER A 416 19.04 -5.35 -11.16
N ALA A 417 19.31 -4.09 -10.82
CA ALA A 417 18.28 -3.07 -10.72
C ALA A 417 17.81 -2.61 -12.10
N ILE A 418 16.53 -2.28 -12.20
CA ILE A 418 15.99 -1.45 -13.28
C ILE A 418 15.91 -0.04 -12.72
N THR A 419 16.64 0.91 -13.28
CA THR A 419 16.65 2.30 -12.82
C THR A 419 15.85 3.19 -13.77
N MET A 420 15.40 4.32 -13.26
CA MET A 420 14.70 5.36 -14.00
C MET A 420 15.18 6.71 -13.47
N ASN A 421 15.40 7.69 -14.34
CA ASN A 421 15.88 9.02 -13.93
C ASN A 421 14.77 9.75 -13.13
N ARG A 422 15.15 10.62 -12.20
CA ARG A 422 14.22 11.40 -11.38
C ARG A 422 13.21 12.18 -12.20
N ASP A 423 13.62 12.76 -13.33
CA ASP A 423 12.71 13.53 -14.18
C ASP A 423 11.64 12.66 -14.83
N GLU A 424 11.97 11.40 -15.14
CA GLU A 424 11.04 10.41 -15.68
C GLU A 424 10.03 10.00 -14.61
N VAL A 425 10.49 9.80 -13.36
CA VAL A 425 9.60 9.56 -12.21
C VAL A 425 8.66 10.74 -11.99
N ARG A 426 9.18 11.98 -12.02
CA ARG A 426 8.37 13.21 -11.88
C ARG A 426 7.33 13.32 -13.01
N ALA A 427 7.71 13.02 -14.25
CA ALA A 427 6.80 13.01 -15.39
C ALA A 427 5.72 11.92 -15.26
N ALA A 428 6.07 10.74 -14.74
CA ALA A 428 5.12 9.64 -14.53
C ALA A 428 4.04 9.99 -13.49
N VAL A 429 4.39 10.76 -12.46
CA VAL A 429 3.44 11.17 -11.42
C VAL A 429 2.72 12.49 -11.71
N ALA A 430 2.97 13.09 -12.88
CA ALA A 430 2.32 14.31 -13.32
C ALA A 430 0.93 14.02 -13.90
N ARG A 431 -0.01 14.96 -13.72
CA ARG A 431 -1.31 14.89 -14.36
C ARG A 431 -1.16 15.24 -15.83
N ARG A 432 -1.67 14.38 -16.71
CA ARG A 432 -1.73 14.67 -18.15
C ARG A 432 -2.92 15.56 -18.45
N VAL A 433 -2.67 16.69 -19.08
CA VAL A 433 -3.68 17.71 -19.37
C VAL A 433 -3.63 18.07 -20.85
N GLU A 434 -4.76 17.89 -21.54
CA GLU A 434 -4.89 18.28 -22.94
C GLU A 434 -4.92 19.81 -23.08
N ARG A 435 -4.12 20.34 -24.00
CA ARG A 435 -4.08 21.76 -24.34
C ARG A 435 -3.99 21.96 -25.85
N THR A 436 -4.72 22.96 -26.35
CA THR A 436 -4.57 23.44 -27.71
C THR A 436 -3.41 24.43 -27.78
N VAL A 437 -2.53 24.26 -28.75
CA VAL A 437 -1.41 25.16 -29.01
C VAL A 437 -1.92 26.34 -29.83
N ILE A 438 -1.70 27.57 -29.37
CA ILE A 438 -2.06 28.80 -30.04
C ILE A 438 -0.79 29.64 -30.17
N GLN A 439 -0.42 29.98 -31.41
CA GLN A 439 0.80 30.74 -31.73
C GLN A 439 2.05 30.13 -31.07
N GLY A 440 2.23 28.81 -31.21
CA GLY A 440 3.37 28.08 -30.64
C GLY A 440 3.42 28.04 -29.10
N ALA A 441 2.31 28.34 -28.41
CA ALA A 441 2.25 28.38 -26.96
C ALA A 441 0.92 27.83 -26.42
N PHE A 442 0.86 27.52 -25.13
CA PHE A 442 -0.37 27.14 -24.43
C PHE A 442 -0.46 27.82 -23.06
N GLN A 443 -1.63 27.78 -22.43
CA GLN A 443 -1.85 28.36 -21.09
C GLN A 443 -2.16 27.30 -20.02
N ILE A 444 -1.50 27.42 -18.87
CA ILE A 444 -1.78 26.66 -17.65
C ILE A 444 -1.70 27.60 -16.45
N ARG A 445 -2.72 27.58 -15.59
CA ARG A 445 -2.83 28.40 -14.36
C ARG A 445 -2.55 29.90 -14.60
N GLY A 446 -3.05 30.44 -15.71
CA GLY A 446 -2.87 31.85 -16.08
C GLY A 446 -1.48 32.22 -16.61
N ARG A 447 -0.55 31.26 -16.72
CA ARG A 447 0.79 31.47 -17.28
C ARG A 447 0.86 30.89 -18.70
N ARG A 448 1.52 31.62 -19.61
CA ARG A 448 1.79 31.19 -20.99
C ARG A 448 3.10 30.41 -21.03
N TRP A 449 3.11 29.29 -21.76
CA TRP A 449 4.23 28.36 -21.87
C TRP A 449 4.52 28.08 -23.34
N SER A 450 5.80 27.97 -23.71
CA SER A 450 6.22 27.73 -25.09
C SER A 450 7.56 26.98 -25.13
N CYS A 451 7.81 26.30 -26.24
CA CYS A 451 9.13 25.80 -26.65
C CYS A 451 9.22 25.84 -28.18
N GLU A 452 10.41 25.70 -28.73
CA GLU A 452 10.66 25.78 -30.17
C GLU A 452 9.88 24.73 -30.95
N GLU A 453 9.81 23.51 -30.41
CA GLU A 453 9.14 22.38 -31.06
C GLU A 453 7.65 22.64 -31.24
N LEU A 454 7.02 23.47 -30.40
CA LEU A 454 5.59 23.80 -30.48
C LEU A 454 5.23 24.76 -31.62
N TRP A 455 6.19 25.46 -32.22
CA TRP A 455 5.89 26.51 -33.20
C TRP A 455 5.26 25.96 -34.49
N GLN A 456 5.52 24.69 -34.81
CA GLN A 456 4.89 23.98 -35.93
C GLN A 456 3.50 23.41 -35.60
N TYR A 457 3.18 23.17 -34.33
CA TYR A 457 1.94 22.52 -33.87
C TYR A 457 0.79 23.51 -33.63
N THR A 458 0.77 24.65 -34.31
CA THR A 458 -0.25 25.68 -34.04
C THR A 458 -1.65 25.17 -34.45
N HIS A 459 -2.61 25.25 -33.51
CA HIS A 459 -3.96 24.67 -33.52
C HIS A 459 -4.05 23.16 -33.20
N ASP A 460 -2.93 22.47 -33.06
CA ASP A 460 -2.94 21.07 -32.64
C ASP A 460 -3.15 20.94 -31.13
N LYS A 461 -3.62 19.75 -30.74
CA LYS A 461 -3.74 19.35 -29.34
C LYS A 461 -2.46 18.65 -28.90
N VAL A 462 -2.00 19.00 -27.71
CA VAL A 462 -0.85 18.38 -27.04
C VAL A 462 -1.23 17.95 -25.62
N LEU A 463 -0.52 16.93 -25.11
CA LEU A 463 -0.62 16.50 -23.72
C LEU A 463 0.50 17.15 -22.90
N VAL A 464 0.11 17.89 -21.87
CA VAL A 464 1.05 18.55 -20.97
C VAL A 464 1.11 17.80 -19.65
N CYS A 465 2.32 17.42 -19.22
CA CYS A 465 2.55 16.78 -17.92
C CYS A 465 2.62 17.87 -16.84
N GLU A 466 1.49 18.15 -16.19
CA GLU A 466 1.38 19.15 -15.13
C GLU A 466 1.64 18.52 -13.75
N PRO A 467 2.68 18.94 -13.01
CA PRO A 467 2.89 18.47 -11.65
C PRO A 467 1.73 18.88 -10.72
N VAL A 468 1.22 17.92 -9.96
CA VAL A 468 0.07 18.14 -9.06
C VAL A 468 0.49 18.74 -7.70
N TYR A 469 1.79 18.72 -7.40
CA TYR A 469 2.34 18.88 -6.05
C TYR A 469 3.28 20.08 -5.88
N HIS A 470 3.63 20.81 -6.95
CA HIS A 470 4.39 22.06 -6.88
C HIS A 470 4.09 22.95 -8.10
N ALA A 471 4.54 24.21 -8.06
CA ALA A 471 4.50 25.09 -9.23
C ALA A 471 5.66 24.70 -10.17
N PRO A 472 5.39 24.27 -11.41
CA PRO A 472 6.45 23.87 -12.33
C PRO A 472 7.29 25.08 -12.75
N ALA A 473 8.60 24.87 -12.90
CA ALA A 473 9.49 25.79 -13.61
C ALA A 473 9.48 25.49 -15.12
N GLU A 474 9.31 24.22 -15.47
CA GLU A 474 9.30 23.67 -16.83
C GLU A 474 8.21 22.60 -16.93
N LEU A 475 7.72 22.34 -18.15
CA LEU A 475 6.65 21.39 -18.42
C LEU A 475 7.02 20.46 -19.57
N LEU A 476 6.99 19.15 -19.32
CA LEU A 476 7.12 18.17 -20.40
C LEU A 476 5.85 18.19 -21.26
N VAL A 477 6.06 18.28 -22.58
CA VAL A 477 4.99 18.26 -23.59
C VAL A 477 5.11 17.00 -24.44
N LEU A 478 3.98 16.33 -24.63
CA LEU A 478 3.84 15.12 -25.41
C LEU A 478 2.82 15.34 -26.54
N ASP A 479 2.93 14.58 -27.61
CA ASP A 479 1.88 14.50 -28.64
C ASP A 479 0.65 13.72 -28.11
N MET A 480 -0.43 13.68 -28.89
CA MET A 480 -1.64 12.92 -28.51
C MET A 480 -1.44 11.40 -28.52
N LYS A 481 -0.35 10.89 -29.08
CA LYS A 481 0.05 9.48 -29.06
C LYS A 481 0.96 9.16 -27.85
N GLY A 482 1.35 10.17 -27.08
CA GLY A 482 2.22 10.09 -25.92
C GLY A 482 3.72 10.26 -26.20
N ASN A 483 4.15 10.49 -27.43
CA ASN A 483 5.56 10.69 -27.73
C ASN A 483 6.03 12.07 -27.25
N ARG A 484 7.29 12.15 -26.81
CA ARG A 484 7.89 13.42 -26.36
C ARG A 484 8.00 14.43 -27.51
N LEU A 485 7.46 15.63 -27.31
CA LEU A 485 7.63 16.78 -28.20
C LEU A 485 8.75 17.71 -27.73
N GLY A 486 8.77 18.08 -26.45
CA GLY A 486 9.72 19.07 -25.95
C GLY A 486 9.52 19.44 -24.48
N ILE A 487 10.30 20.38 -23.98
CA ILE A 487 10.18 20.95 -22.64
C ILE A 487 9.78 22.42 -22.76
N ALA A 488 8.56 22.75 -22.34
CA ALA A 488 8.04 24.10 -22.36
C ALA A 488 8.50 24.89 -21.13
N THR A 489 8.98 26.11 -21.38
CA THR A 489 9.33 27.08 -20.35
C THR A 489 8.34 28.26 -20.39
N PRO A 490 8.31 29.10 -19.34
CA PRO A 490 7.44 30.27 -19.31
C PRO A 490 7.73 31.23 -20.47
N ASP A 491 6.71 31.55 -21.27
CA ASP A 491 6.81 32.53 -22.36
C ASP A 491 6.81 33.94 -21.72
N VAL A 492 8.00 34.50 -21.54
CA VAL A 492 8.18 35.82 -20.91
C VAL A 492 7.83 36.90 -21.92
N ALA A 493 6.88 37.76 -21.55
CA ALA A 493 6.56 38.96 -22.32
C ALA A 493 7.76 39.91 -22.32
N LEU A 494 8.36 40.11 -23.49
CA LEU A 494 9.43 41.06 -23.70
C LEU A 494 8.86 42.46 -23.98
N HIS A 495 9.62 43.50 -23.63
CA HIS A 495 9.25 44.88 -23.97
C HIS A 495 9.17 45.05 -25.50
N PRO A 496 8.24 45.83 -26.07
CA PRO A 496 8.09 45.98 -27.53
C PRO A 496 9.35 46.47 -28.26
N LEU A 497 10.25 47.17 -27.56
CA LEU A 497 11.53 47.67 -28.10
C LEU A 497 12.72 46.72 -27.85
N ASP A 498 12.51 45.58 -27.20
CA ASP A 498 13.57 44.59 -26.98
C ASP A 498 13.82 43.80 -28.28
N HIS A 499 15.02 43.95 -28.84
CA HIS A 499 15.48 43.26 -30.05
C HIS A 499 15.32 41.73 -29.98
N ARG A 500 15.39 41.14 -28.77
CA ARG A 500 15.16 39.70 -28.56
C ARG A 500 13.75 39.27 -28.94
N GLY A 501 12.76 40.16 -28.77
CA GLY A 501 11.36 39.92 -29.16
C GLY A 501 11.18 39.82 -30.67
N ALA A 502 11.83 40.70 -31.43
CA ALA A 502 11.82 40.67 -32.89
C ALA A 502 12.51 39.41 -33.44
N GLN A 503 13.66 39.02 -32.88
CA GLN A 503 14.38 37.80 -33.26
C GLN A 503 13.55 36.54 -32.98
N SER A 504 12.94 36.44 -31.79
CA SER A 504 12.07 35.31 -31.43
C SER A 504 10.85 35.21 -32.35
N THR A 505 10.23 36.34 -32.70
CA THR A 505 9.08 36.38 -33.63
C THR A 505 9.47 35.91 -35.03
N ALA A 506 10.63 36.35 -35.54
CA ALA A 506 11.13 35.91 -36.83
C ALA A 506 11.46 34.41 -36.86
N ALA A 507 12.06 33.87 -35.79
CA ALA A 507 12.35 32.45 -35.64
C ALA A 507 11.06 31.62 -35.64
N ARG A 508 10.04 32.03 -34.87
CA ARG A 508 8.70 31.41 -34.84
C ARG A 508 8.06 31.39 -36.23
N ALA A 509 8.07 32.52 -36.93
CA ALA A 509 7.47 32.65 -38.25
C ALA A 509 8.23 31.84 -39.33
N LYS A 510 9.55 31.66 -39.17
CA LYS A 510 10.34 30.81 -40.04
C LYS A 510 10.02 29.34 -39.81
N ALA A 511 10.08 28.87 -38.57
CA ALA A 511 9.79 27.48 -38.20
C ALA A 511 8.39 27.05 -38.67
N HIS A 512 7.38 27.91 -38.50
CA HIS A 512 6.02 27.63 -38.96
C HIS A 512 5.93 27.51 -40.50
N ARG A 513 6.61 28.39 -41.24
CA ARG A 513 6.66 28.33 -42.71
C ARG A 513 7.39 27.10 -43.21
N ASP A 514 8.51 26.76 -42.60
CA ASP A 514 9.32 25.59 -42.97
C ASP A 514 8.51 24.30 -42.78
N ALA A 515 7.77 24.18 -41.67
CA ALA A 515 6.88 23.04 -41.42
C ALA A 515 5.74 22.94 -42.45
N ILE A 516 5.10 24.05 -42.83
CA ILE A 516 4.06 24.05 -43.87
C ILE A 516 4.66 23.64 -45.23
N ALA A 517 5.85 24.13 -45.57
CA ALA A 517 6.51 23.79 -46.82
C ALA A 517 6.83 22.28 -46.91
N GLU A 518 7.23 21.66 -45.81
CA GLU A 518 7.46 20.21 -45.72
C GLU A 518 6.16 19.40 -45.83
N MET A 519 5.05 19.89 -45.27
CA MET A 519 3.73 19.28 -45.49
C MET A 519 3.31 19.39 -46.97
N VAL A 520 3.49 20.55 -47.60
CA VAL A 520 3.15 20.74 -49.02
C VAL A 520 3.96 19.80 -49.92
N SER A 521 5.23 19.55 -49.61
CA SER A 521 6.08 18.65 -50.42
C SER A 521 5.71 17.17 -50.27
N SER A 522 5.08 16.77 -49.18
CA SER A 522 4.72 15.37 -48.88
C SER A 522 3.30 14.99 -49.31
N ILE A 523 2.48 15.96 -49.74
CA ILE A 523 1.08 15.73 -50.15
C ILE A 523 0.97 15.68 -51.68
N PRO A 524 0.25 14.69 -52.25
CA PRO A 524 -0.05 14.68 -53.68
C PRO A 524 -0.95 15.86 -54.04
N GLN A 525 -0.64 16.53 -55.14
CA GLN A 525 -1.51 17.59 -55.67
C GLN A 525 -2.83 16.99 -56.17
N ILE A 526 -3.93 17.31 -55.48
CA ILE A 526 -5.28 16.84 -55.85
C ILE A 526 -6.12 18.04 -56.24
N ASP A 527 -6.63 18.01 -57.47
CA ASP A 527 -7.68 18.93 -57.90
C ASP A 527 -9.04 18.38 -57.43
N VAL A 528 -9.52 18.91 -56.31
CA VAL A 528 -10.80 18.56 -55.72
C VAL A 528 -11.96 18.93 -56.65
N ALA A 529 -11.85 20.05 -57.37
CA ALA A 529 -12.90 20.50 -58.28
C ALA A 529 -13.04 19.54 -59.47
N ALA A 530 -11.93 19.14 -60.09
CA ALA A 530 -11.95 18.16 -61.18
C ALA A 530 -12.54 16.81 -60.71
N ARG A 531 -12.20 16.34 -59.50
CA ARG A 531 -12.77 15.10 -58.94
C ARG A 531 -14.27 15.21 -58.65
N LEU A 532 -14.73 16.35 -58.11
CA LEU A 532 -16.15 16.58 -57.87
C LEU A 532 -16.94 16.73 -59.17
N ILE A 533 -16.35 17.35 -60.20
CA ILE A 533 -16.94 17.44 -61.54
C ILE A 533 -17.07 16.04 -62.15
N ALA A 534 -16.01 15.22 -62.10
CA ALA A 534 -16.05 13.85 -62.60
C ALA A 534 -17.09 12.99 -61.83
N LEU A 535 -17.22 13.18 -60.51
CA LEU A 535 -18.25 12.54 -59.70
C LEU A 535 -19.66 12.96 -60.12
N GLY A 536 -19.87 14.26 -60.34
CA GLY A 536 -21.14 14.80 -60.84
C GLY A 536 -21.49 14.30 -62.24
N GLN A 537 -20.50 14.21 -63.13
CA GLN A 537 -20.67 13.67 -64.48
C GLN A 537 -20.93 12.15 -64.50
N ALA A 538 -20.44 11.43 -63.49
CA ALA A 538 -20.71 10.00 -63.34
C ALA A 538 -22.08 9.70 -62.72
N GLN A 539 -22.77 10.70 -62.15
CA GLN A 539 -24.16 10.53 -61.76
C GLN A 539 -25.03 10.45 -63.00
N SER A 540 -25.91 9.43 -63.03
CA SER A 540 -26.93 9.32 -64.05
C SER A 540 -27.80 10.58 -64.02
N ASP A 541 -28.07 11.14 -65.20
CA ASP A 541 -29.04 12.23 -65.32
C ASP A 541 -30.32 11.83 -64.58
N VAL A 542 -30.84 12.74 -63.76
CA VAL A 542 -32.16 12.55 -63.15
C VAL A 542 -33.15 12.52 -64.29
N ILE A 543 -33.59 11.34 -64.70
CA ILE A 543 -34.68 11.18 -65.67
C ILE A 543 -35.95 11.63 -64.94
N PRO A 544 -36.50 12.82 -65.24
CA PRO A 544 -37.76 13.20 -64.64
C PRO A 544 -38.84 12.24 -65.16
N TYR A 545 -39.81 11.90 -64.31
CA TYR A 545 -41.01 11.20 -64.78
C TYR A 545 -41.66 11.99 -65.93
N GLU A 546 -42.24 11.29 -66.90
CA GLU A 546 -43.05 11.95 -67.94
C GLU A 546 -44.05 12.89 -67.26
N PRO A 547 -44.04 14.20 -67.61
CA PRO A 547 -44.95 15.14 -66.98
C PRO A 547 -46.38 14.70 -67.27
N ALA A 548 -47.19 14.51 -66.21
CA ALA A 548 -48.56 14.00 -66.28
C ALA A 548 -49.50 14.82 -67.21
N GLY A 549 -49.07 16.00 -67.62
CA GLY A 549 -49.68 16.81 -68.67
C GLY A 549 -48.94 18.13 -68.82
N LYS A 550 -48.96 18.70 -70.03
CA LYS A 550 -48.58 20.11 -70.24
C LYS A 550 -49.82 20.96 -69.98
N VAL A 551 -49.79 21.79 -68.93
CA VAL A 551 -50.79 22.86 -68.75
C VAL A 551 -50.50 23.93 -69.80
N SER A 552 -51.30 23.97 -70.86
CA SER A 552 -51.29 25.06 -71.84
C SER A 552 -52.35 26.09 -71.46
N PHE A 553 -51.92 27.34 -71.29
CA PHE A 553 -52.82 28.47 -71.11
C PHE A 553 -53.13 29.10 -72.48
N ASP A 554 -54.42 29.26 -72.82
CA ASP A 554 -54.85 29.94 -74.05
C ASP A 554 -54.41 31.42 -74.03
N PRO A 555 -53.54 31.86 -74.95
CA PRO A 555 -53.03 33.24 -74.98
C PRO A 555 -54.12 34.31 -75.12
N SER A 556 -55.31 33.97 -75.62
CA SER A 556 -56.43 34.89 -75.80
C SER A 556 -57.09 35.32 -74.48
N GLN A 557 -56.90 34.55 -73.39
CA GLN A 557 -57.46 34.84 -72.07
C GLN A 557 -56.46 35.51 -71.11
N ARG A 558 -55.35 36.09 -71.62
CA ARG A 558 -54.31 36.74 -70.79
C ARG A 558 -54.73 38.14 -70.33
N PRO A 559 -54.77 38.42 -69.00
CA PRO A 559 -55.09 39.77 -68.51
C PRO A 559 -53.90 40.76 -68.55
N ALA A 560 -52.64 40.31 -68.62
CA ALA A 560 -51.46 41.17 -68.86
C ALA A 560 -50.18 40.36 -69.20
N ARG A 561 -49.23 40.95 -69.95
CA ARG A 561 -47.87 40.43 -70.18
C ARG A 561 -46.94 40.89 -69.04
N ILE A 562 -46.42 39.98 -68.22
CA ILE A 562 -45.23 40.26 -67.41
C ILE A 562 -44.01 40.13 -68.34
N VAL A 563 -43.41 41.25 -68.71
CA VAL A 563 -42.14 41.28 -69.44
C VAL A 563 -41.03 41.05 -68.42
N MET A 564 -40.36 39.90 -68.50
CA MET A 564 -39.15 39.66 -67.69
C MET A 564 -38.13 40.76 -68.01
N PRO A 565 -37.50 41.40 -67.02
CA PRO A 565 -36.47 42.38 -67.28
C PRO A 565 -35.36 41.75 -68.12
N LYS A 566 -34.96 42.41 -69.21
CA LYS A 566 -33.81 41.99 -70.02
C LYS A 566 -32.63 41.76 -69.08
N LYS A 567 -32.06 40.55 -69.13
CA LYS A 567 -30.86 40.17 -68.37
C LYS A 567 -29.81 41.29 -68.56
N PRO A 568 -29.29 41.90 -67.48
CA PRO A 568 -28.35 43.01 -67.64
C PRO A 568 -27.13 42.52 -68.42
N LEU A 569 -26.74 43.28 -69.46
CA LEU A 569 -25.56 43.02 -70.28
C LEU A 569 -24.33 42.86 -69.38
N ILE A 570 -23.51 41.86 -69.73
CA ILE A 570 -22.29 41.48 -68.99
C ILE A 570 -21.37 42.71 -68.98
N SER A 571 -20.56 42.89 -67.92
CA SER A 571 -19.74 44.09 -67.72
C SER A 571 -18.84 44.45 -68.92
N GLU A 572 -18.43 43.46 -69.70
CA GLU A 572 -17.65 43.65 -70.93
C GLU A 572 -18.47 44.26 -72.07
N GLU A 573 -19.73 43.88 -72.24
CA GLU A 573 -20.63 44.48 -73.23
C GLU A 573 -20.95 45.93 -72.85
N ARG A 574 -21.12 46.21 -71.56
CA ARG A 574 -21.29 47.59 -71.04
C ARG A 574 -20.07 48.46 -71.31
N ARG A 575 -18.86 47.92 -71.15
CA ARG A 575 -17.61 48.60 -71.52
C ARG A 575 -17.56 48.88 -73.02
N ARG A 576 -17.88 47.88 -73.86
CA ARG A 576 -17.92 48.07 -75.32
C ARG A 576 -18.95 49.12 -75.76
N GLU A 577 -20.13 49.15 -75.14
CA GLU A 577 -21.15 50.17 -75.42
C GLU A 577 -20.71 51.56 -74.97
N GLN A 578 -20.01 51.66 -73.84
CA GLN A 578 -19.47 52.92 -73.33
C GLN A 578 -18.32 53.42 -74.21
N ASP A 579 -17.41 52.54 -74.65
CA ASP A 579 -16.33 52.86 -75.57
C ASP A 579 -16.87 53.27 -76.95
N ALA A 580 -17.91 52.59 -77.44
CA ALA A 580 -18.59 52.97 -78.69
C ALA A 580 -19.32 54.32 -78.58
N ARG A 581 -19.93 54.63 -77.42
CA ARG A 581 -20.54 55.95 -77.16
C ARG A 581 -19.50 57.06 -77.06
N ILE A 582 -18.37 56.80 -76.40
CA ILE A 582 -17.25 57.75 -76.30
C ILE A 582 -16.69 57.99 -77.71
N ALA A 583 -16.47 56.95 -78.50
CA ALA A 583 -16.01 57.07 -79.88
C ALA A 583 -16.99 57.89 -80.75
N ALA A 584 -18.30 57.63 -80.65
CA ALA A 584 -19.32 58.38 -81.37
C ALA A 584 -19.43 59.85 -80.91
N GLN A 585 -19.26 60.13 -79.62
CA GLN A 585 -19.19 61.49 -79.10
C GLN A 585 -17.92 62.22 -79.55
N MET A 586 -16.77 61.55 -79.60
CA MET A 586 -15.55 62.13 -80.14
C MET A 586 -15.64 62.44 -81.64
N ASP A 587 -16.35 61.60 -82.40
CA ASP A 587 -16.61 61.85 -83.83
C ASP A 587 -17.60 63.00 -84.05
N LEU A 588 -18.59 63.16 -83.16
CA LEU A 588 -19.49 64.30 -83.16
C LEU A 588 -18.76 65.60 -82.79
N VAL A 589 -17.87 65.56 -81.80
CA VAL A 589 -17.02 66.70 -81.40
C VAL A 589 -16.05 67.08 -82.53
N LYS A 590 -15.46 66.12 -83.25
CA LYS A 590 -14.65 66.38 -84.46
C LYS A 590 -15.43 66.98 -85.62
N LYS A 591 -16.75 66.73 -85.72
CA LYS A 591 -17.61 67.36 -86.73
C LYS A 591 -18.10 68.77 -86.34
N ILE A 592 -18.17 69.06 -85.04
CA ILE A 592 -18.56 70.39 -84.51
C ILE A 592 -17.34 71.31 -84.44
N VAL A 593 -16.16 70.76 -84.16
CA VAL A 593 -14.86 71.44 -84.18
C VAL A 593 -14.17 71.10 -85.51
N GLY A 594 -14.74 71.61 -86.60
CA GLY A 594 -13.95 71.92 -87.79
C GLY A 594 -12.98 73.06 -87.50
#